data_AF-A0A840NY44-F1
#
_entry.id   AF-A0A840NY44-F1
#
_cell.length_a   1.000
_cell.length_b   1.000
_cell.length_c   1.000
_cell.angle_alpha   90.00
_cell.angle_beta   90.00
_cell.angle_gamma   90.00
#
_symmetry.space_group_name_H-M   'P 1'
#
loop_
_entity.id
_entity.type
_entity.pdbx_description
1 polymer ?
#
loop_
_entity_poly.entity_id
_entity_poly.type
_entity_poly.pdbx_seq_one_letter_code
_entity_poly.pdbx_strand_id
1 'polypeptide(L)' 'MKTALSSLVSEFETAEWELSYTDWLHNKVASNFANPRSVIPHDEVMAEMEAVIDKLVAEQKNL' A
#
# COMPACT_ATOMS: atom_id res chain seq x y z
N MET A 1 16.65 22.10 10.05
CA MET A 1 16.12 21.29 11.18
C MET A 1 14.76 20.80 10.73
N LYS A 2 14.51 19.49 10.76
CA LYS A 2 13.21 18.94 10.37
C LYS A 2 12.17 19.28 11.43
N THR A 3 10.93 19.50 11.02
CA THR A 3 9.86 19.83 11.97
C THR A 3 9.35 18.54 12.59
N ALA A 4 9.76 18.26 13.83
CA ALA A 4 9.33 17.05 14.54
C ALA A 4 7.83 17.10 14.84
N LEU A 5 7.15 15.97 14.64
CA LEU A 5 5.73 15.80 14.91
C LEU A 5 5.53 14.97 16.17
N SER A 6 4.40 15.19 16.85
CA SER A 6 4.00 14.36 17.99
C SER A 6 3.41 13.04 17.50
N SER A 7 3.84 11.92 18.07
CA SER A 7 3.31 10.59 17.76
C SER A 7 1.83 10.40 18.15
N LEU A 8 1.27 11.29 18.98
CA LEU A 8 -0.17 11.31 19.27
C LEU A 8 -0.99 11.95 18.16
N VAL A 9 -0.35 12.72 17.26
CA VAL A 9 -1.00 13.50 16.20
C VAL A 9 -0.72 12.93 14.82
N SER A 10 0.51 12.48 14.57
CA SER A 10 0.93 11.92 13.28
C SER A 10 1.74 10.65 13.51
N GLU A 11 1.57 9.68 12.62
CA GLU A 11 2.41 8.48 12.57
C GLU A 11 3.84 8.76 12.05
N PHE A 12 4.07 9.95 11.48
CA PHE A 12 5.38 10.35 10.98
C PHE A 12 6.17 11.10 12.04
N GLU A 13 7.48 10.84 12.10
CA GLU A 13 8.37 11.55 13.02
C GLU A 13 8.58 13.02 12.63
N THR A 14 8.45 13.35 11.33
CA THR A 14 8.75 14.69 10.80
C THR A 14 7.77 15.11 9.72
N ALA A 15 7.47 16.41 9.65
CA ALA A 15 6.58 17.00 8.65
C ALA A 15 7.08 16.75 7.22
N GLU A 16 8.40 16.68 7.01
CA GLU A 16 8.98 16.41 5.69
C GLU A 16 8.71 14.97 5.23
N TRP A 17 8.66 14.00 6.16
CA TRP A 17 8.30 12.62 5.83
C TRP A 17 6.80 12.47 5.54
N GLU A 18 5.96 13.12 6.34
CA GLU A 18 4.52 13.17 6.12
C GLU A 18 4.19 13.79 4.75
N LEU A 19 4.85 14.90 4.39
CA LEU A 19 4.68 15.53 3.09
C LEU A 19 5.12 14.60 1.94
N SER A 20 6.30 13.97 2.08
CA SER A 20 6.78 13.01 1.07
C SER A 20 5.83 11.83 0.89
N TYR A 21 5.24 11.31 1.98
CA TYR A 21 4.26 10.24 1.90
C TYR A 21 2.97 10.71 1.24
N THR A 22 2.50 11.90 1.61
CA THR A 22 1.29 12.50 1.05
C THR A 22 1.40 12.72 -0.46
N ASP A 23 2.53 13.24 -0.94
CA ASP A 23 2.78 13.41 -2.37
C ASP A 23 2.80 12.07 -3.12
N TRP A 24 3.45 11.06 -2.55
CA TRP A 24 3.41 9.71 -3.11
C TRP A 24 1.98 9.14 -3.14
N LEU A 25 1.21 9.31 -2.06
CA LEU A 25 -0.14 8.80 -1.94
C LEU A 25 -1.07 9.45 -2.97
N HIS A 26 -1.00 10.77 -3.13
CA HIS A 26 -1.76 11.49 -4.15
C HIS A 26 -1.44 10.99 -5.56
N ASN A 27 -0.16 10.81 -5.90
CA ASN A 27 0.26 10.29 -7.20
C ASN A 27 -0.23 8.84 -7.42
N LYS A 28 -0.14 8.00 -6.39
CA LYS A 28 -0.64 6.61 -6.44
C LYS A 28 -2.15 6.59 -6.64
N VAL A 29 -2.90 7.39 -5.90
CA VAL A 29 -4.37 7.47 -6.01
C VAL A 29 -4.77 7.99 -7.39
N ALA A 30 -4.17 9.07 -7.87
CA ALA A 30 -4.45 9.61 -9.21
C ALA A 30 -4.20 8.56 -10.31
N SER A 31 -3.09 7.82 -10.21
CA SER A 31 -2.76 6.74 -11.16
C SER A 31 -3.78 5.59 -11.11
N ASN A 32 -4.30 5.26 -9.92
CA ASN A 32 -5.34 4.23 -9.77
C ASN A 32 -6.70 4.70 -10.28
N PHE A 33 -7.06 5.98 -10.10
CA PHE A 33 -8.29 6.54 -10.67
C PHE A 33 -8.24 6.63 -12.20
N ALA A 34 -7.07 6.90 -12.78
CA ALA A 34 -6.87 6.92 -14.23
C ALA A 34 -6.83 5.51 -14.85
N ASN A 35 -6.76 4.44 -14.04
CA ASN A 35 -6.71 3.07 -14.52
C ASN A 35 -8.09 2.64 -15.05
N PRO A 36 -8.22 2.24 -16.32
CA PRO A 36 -9.51 1.91 -16.93
C PRO A 36 -10.04 0.53 -16.53
N ARG A 37 -9.29 -0.24 -15.73
CA ARG A 37 -9.72 -1.57 -15.28
C ARG A 37 -10.98 -1.46 -14.42
N SER A 38 -11.90 -2.38 -14.64
CA SER A 38 -13.08 -2.51 -13.78
C SER A 38 -12.67 -2.95 -12.39
N VAL A 39 -13.44 -2.52 -11.39
CA VAL A 39 -13.30 -3.03 -10.02
C VAL A 39 -13.64 -4.52 -10.01
N ILE A 40 -12.89 -5.29 -9.23
CA ILE A 40 -13.16 -6.72 -9.01
C ILE A 40 -13.95 -6.89 -7.70
N PRO A 41 -14.87 -7.87 -7.62
CA PRO A 41 -15.58 -8.20 -6.39
C PRO A 41 -14.62 -8.61 -5.26
N HIS A 42 -15.05 -8.41 -4.01
CA HIS A 42 -14.23 -8.76 -2.84
C HIS A 42 -13.78 -10.22 -2.84
N ASP A 43 -14.69 -11.15 -3.13
CA ASP A 43 -14.38 -12.59 -3.13
C ASP A 43 -13.36 -12.98 -4.20
N GLU A 44 -13.35 -12.26 -5.34
CA GLU A 44 -12.36 -12.46 -6.40
C GLU A 44 -10.97 -11.99 -5.94
N VAL A 45 -10.87 -10.84 -5.26
CA VAL A 45 -9.62 -10.38 -4.63
C VAL A 45 -9.08 -11.43 -3.66
N MET A 46 -9.96 -11.98 -2.80
CA MET A 46 -9.55 -12.96 -1.79
C MET A 46 -9.05 -14.26 -2.42
N ALA A 47 -9.73 -14.75 -3.46
CA ALA A 47 -9.32 -15.94 -4.19
C ALA A 47 -7.96 -15.75 -4.89
N GLU A 48 -7.73 -14.59 -5.53
CA GLU A 48 -6.43 -14.27 -6.13
C GLU A 48 -5.31 -14.21 -5.09
N MET A 49 -5.57 -13.61 -3.92
CA MET A 49 -4.60 -13.50 -2.84
C MET A 49 -4.27 -14.86 -2.20
N GLU A 50 -5.26 -15.74 -2.02
CA GLU A 50 -5.06 -17.10 -1.52
C GLU A 50 -4.13 -17.88 -2.47
N ALA A 51 -4.39 -17.82 -3.78
CA ALA A 51 -3.54 -18.47 -4.79
C ALA A 51 -2.10 -17.95 -4.78
N VAL A 52 -1.89 -16.65 -4.58
CA VAL A 52 -0.55 -16.06 -4.45
C VAL A 52 0.16 -16.57 -3.19
N ILE A 53 -0.54 -16.61 -2.05
CA ILE A 53 0.02 -17.09 -0.79
C ILE A 53 0.41 -18.57 -0.89
N ASP A 54 -0.48 -19.41 -1.42
CA ASP A 54 -0.23 -20.85 -1.59
C ASP A 54 1.00 -21.11 -2.45
N LYS A 55 1.15 -20.36 -3.55
CA LYS A 55 2.33 -20.42 -4.41
C LYS A 55 3.61 -20.08 -3.63
N LEU A 56 3.61 -18.97 -2.89
CA LEU A 56 4.79 -18.53 -2.12
C LEU A 56 5.14 -19.52 -1.01
N VAL A 57 4.13 -20.12 -0.35
CA VAL A 57 4.34 -21.16 0.67
C VAL A 57 4.92 -22.43 0.05
N ALA A 58 4.44 -22.86 -1.12
CA ALA A 58 4.97 -24.01 -1.81
C ALA A 58 6.43 -23.78 -2.25
N GLU A 59 6.74 -22.59 -2.78
CA GLU A 59 8.10 -22.18 -3.12
C GLU A 59 9.02 -22.21 -1.90
N GLN A 60 8.58 -21.68 -0.76
CA GLN A 60 9.36 -21.70 0.48
C GLN A 60 9.61 -23.12 1.02
N LYS A 61 8.64 -24.02 0.90
CA LYS A 61 8.77 -25.42 1.37
C LYS A 61 9.69 -26.27 0.50
N ASN A 62 9.96 -25.83 -0.73
CA ASN A 62 10.85 -26.50 -1.68
C ASN A 62 12.31 -25.98 -1.61
N LEU A 63 12.59 -25.04 -0.70
CA LEU A 63 13.92 -24.54 -0.34
C LEU A 63 14.45 -25.26 0.91
#